data_AF-A0A654BNL8-F1
#
_entry.id   AF-A0A654BNL8-F1
#
_cell.length_a   1.000
_cell.length_b   1.000
_cell.length_c   1.000
_cell.angle_alpha   90.00
_cell.angle_beta   90.00
_cell.angle_gamma   90.00
#
_symmetry.space_group_name_H-M   'P 1'
#
loop_
_entity.id
_entity.type
_entity.pdbx_description
1 polymer ?
#
loop_
_entity_poly.entity_id
_entity_poly.type
_entity_poly.pdbx_seq_one_letter_code
_entity_poly.pdbx_strand_id
1 'polypeptide(L)'
;MTPFLAVQPSSHNQFRALMLFGRNVASYKFALAKALLEVARGSDDLVRLEQLAVPYTRHLRTHLTLASKQGTSRSSRFLEACNGVNAGSVSEDELRSITVSLGFNNVIDAFHRLGPNDIEQRFFLDERAATGGIRITDALQHLARDDSASDLESETEARWRLVETAWELGVTSSLITYDDGTQAFTAAGGARRVAVTSARAALNGYQKGRCFYCFTPITIEPGQLTADVDHVFPWALRSLLTGNPDGVWNLVLACRDCNRGAGGKSDCVPALDLVARLHRRNEFLITSHHPLRETLMAQTGAALALRAAYLQGNYRAAKLARIIEWDAPIRDDEAF
;
A
#
# COMPACT_ATOMS: atom_id res chain seq x y z
N MET A 1 10.85 -0.41 17.06
CA MET A 1 9.92 0.47 16.32
C MET A 1 10.38 0.53 14.88
N THR A 2 9.50 0.39 13.88
CA THR A 2 9.90 0.49 12.47
C THR A 2 10.37 1.92 12.16
N PRO A 3 11.41 2.14 11.34
CA PRO A 3 11.85 3.49 10.95
C PRO A 3 10.70 4.36 10.39
N PHE A 4 9.68 3.72 9.79
CA PHE A 4 8.45 4.34 9.34
C PHE A 4 7.75 5.19 10.40
N LEU A 5 7.61 4.65 11.62
CA LEU A 5 6.91 5.28 12.74
C LEU A 5 7.82 6.19 13.56
N ALA A 6 9.15 6.08 13.41
CA ALA A 6 10.10 6.93 14.12
C ALA A 6 10.02 8.40 13.67
N VAL A 7 9.70 8.64 12.40
CA VAL A 7 9.61 10.00 11.82
C VAL A 7 8.25 10.65 12.13
N GLN A 8 7.15 9.90 11.97
CA GLN A 8 5.79 10.40 12.21
C GLN A 8 4.87 9.29 12.74
N PRO A 9 4.77 9.10 14.08
CA PRO A 9 3.97 8.03 14.70
C PRO A 9 2.47 8.36 14.79
N SER A 10 1.90 9.13 13.86
CA SER A 10 0.48 9.51 13.88
C SER A 10 -0.46 8.31 13.79
N SER A 11 -1.72 8.47 14.22
CA SER A 11 -2.76 7.43 14.10
C SER A 11 -2.86 6.87 12.68
N HIS A 12 -2.86 7.76 11.66
CA HIS A 12 -2.81 7.41 10.25
C HIS A 12 -1.61 6.52 9.89
N ASN A 13 -0.40 6.92 10.29
CA ASN A 13 0.80 6.15 9.95
C ASN A 13 0.88 4.84 10.74
N GLN A 14 0.36 4.78 11.96
CA GLN A 14 0.23 3.52 12.70
C GLN A 14 -0.73 2.56 11.99
N PHE A 15 -1.88 3.04 11.50
CA PHE A 15 -2.81 2.22 10.73
C PHE A 15 -2.18 1.73 9.40
N ARG A 16 -1.53 2.63 8.66
CA ARG A 16 -0.74 2.28 7.46
C ARG A 16 0.30 1.20 7.79
N ALA A 17 1.08 1.37 8.85
CA ALA A 17 2.11 0.41 9.23
C ALA A 17 1.54 -0.99 9.47
N LEU A 18 0.35 -1.10 10.08
CA LEU A 18 -0.32 -2.39 10.29
C LEU A 18 -0.68 -3.11 8.98
N MET A 19 -1.08 -2.37 7.94
CA MET A 19 -1.43 -2.93 6.62
C MET A 19 -0.20 -3.24 5.79
N LEU A 20 0.78 -2.34 5.80
CA LEU A 20 1.97 -2.43 4.94
C LEU A 20 2.95 -3.49 5.45
N PHE A 21 3.21 -3.52 6.77
CA PHE A 21 4.28 -4.32 7.38
C PHE A 21 3.78 -5.37 8.39
N GLY A 22 2.46 -5.45 8.62
CA GLY A 22 1.87 -6.53 9.39
C GLY A 22 2.13 -7.90 8.76
N ARG A 23 2.26 -8.95 9.60
CA ARG A 23 2.32 -10.32 9.09
C ARG A 23 0.96 -10.70 8.51
N ASN A 24 0.92 -10.95 7.20
CA ASN A 24 -0.30 -11.30 6.48
C ASN A 24 -0.18 -12.74 5.96
N VAL A 25 -0.55 -13.72 6.79
CA VAL A 25 -0.65 -15.14 6.39
C VAL A 25 -1.95 -15.45 5.63
N ALA A 26 -2.93 -14.54 5.75
CA ALA A 26 -4.19 -14.52 5.03
C ALA A 26 -4.66 -13.07 4.87
N SER A 27 -5.59 -12.83 3.95
CA SER A 27 -6.15 -11.50 3.67
C SER A 27 -7.09 -10.95 4.76
N TYR A 28 -7.33 -11.74 5.81
CA TYR A 28 -8.19 -11.40 6.95
C TYR A 28 -7.87 -10.03 7.55
N LYS A 29 -6.60 -9.65 7.66
CA LYS A 29 -6.22 -8.36 8.23
C LYS A 29 -6.71 -7.18 7.38
N PHE A 30 -6.65 -7.29 6.06
CA PHE A 30 -7.14 -6.26 5.13
C PHE A 30 -8.67 -6.16 5.17
N ALA A 31 -9.35 -7.32 5.15
CA ALA A 31 -10.80 -7.36 5.28
C ALA A 31 -11.28 -6.77 6.60
N LEU A 32 -10.59 -7.07 7.71
CA LEU A 32 -10.92 -6.51 9.02
C LEU A 32 -10.64 -5.00 9.04
N ALA A 33 -9.54 -4.54 8.45
CA ALA A 33 -9.23 -3.10 8.39
C ALA A 33 -10.31 -2.30 7.66
N LYS A 34 -10.76 -2.77 6.49
CA LYS A 34 -11.86 -2.11 5.75
C LYS A 34 -13.17 -2.16 6.55
N ALA A 35 -13.51 -3.31 7.13
CA ALA A 35 -14.69 -3.46 7.96
C ALA A 35 -14.67 -2.52 9.19
N LEU A 36 -13.51 -2.34 9.82
CA LEU A 36 -13.31 -1.43 10.95
C LEU A 36 -13.52 0.03 10.56
N LEU A 37 -12.98 0.47 9.42
CA LEU A 37 -13.19 1.83 8.89
C LEU A 37 -14.66 2.07 8.57
N GLU A 38 -15.36 1.07 8.03
CA GLU A 38 -16.80 1.17 7.76
C GLU A 38 -17.65 1.31 9.03
N VAL A 39 -17.47 0.41 10.02
CA VAL A 39 -18.29 0.45 11.25
C VAL A 39 -17.97 1.65 12.14
N ALA A 40 -16.73 2.14 12.11
CA ALA A 40 -16.30 3.30 12.91
C ALA A 40 -16.90 4.63 12.44
N ARG A 41 -17.51 4.68 11.24
CA ARG A 41 -18.31 5.83 10.80
C ARG A 41 -19.63 5.95 11.54
N GLY A 42 -20.13 4.86 12.14
CA GLY A 42 -21.33 4.85 12.96
C GLY A 42 -21.19 5.66 14.25
N SER A 43 -22.29 5.77 15.00
CA SER A 43 -22.34 6.41 16.31
C SER A 43 -22.01 5.46 17.47
N ASP A 44 -22.21 4.16 17.26
CA ASP A 44 -22.05 3.15 18.31
C ASP A 44 -20.58 2.74 18.43
N ASP A 45 -20.05 2.81 19.64
CA ASP A 45 -18.69 2.38 19.94
C ASP A 45 -18.61 0.86 20.14
N LEU A 46 -19.65 0.21 20.65
CA LEU A 46 -19.71 -1.24 20.80
C LEU A 46 -20.25 -1.91 19.52
N VAL A 47 -19.41 -2.75 18.89
CA VAL A 47 -19.78 -3.53 17.71
C VAL A 47 -19.72 -5.02 18.05
N ARG A 48 -20.88 -5.70 18.01
CA ARG A 48 -20.95 -7.16 18.22
C ARG A 48 -20.30 -7.92 17.07
N LEU A 49 -19.78 -9.12 17.34
CA LEU A 49 -19.13 -9.93 16.30
C LEU A 49 -20.07 -10.26 15.13
N GLU A 50 -21.36 -10.47 15.40
CA GLU A 50 -22.37 -10.71 14.37
C GLU A 50 -22.56 -9.50 13.46
N GLN A 51 -22.44 -8.29 14.00
CA GLN A 51 -22.53 -7.04 13.23
C GLN A 51 -21.25 -6.84 12.41
N LEU A 52 -20.08 -7.05 13.03
CA LEU A 52 -18.78 -6.94 12.36
C LEU A 52 -18.60 -7.99 11.24
N ALA A 53 -19.20 -9.16 11.38
CA ALA A 53 -19.13 -10.24 10.39
C ALA A 53 -19.67 -9.82 9.02
N VAL A 54 -20.63 -8.89 8.95
CA VAL A 54 -21.24 -8.47 7.68
C VAL A 54 -20.25 -7.73 6.79
N PRO A 55 -19.69 -6.57 7.18
CA PRO A 55 -18.72 -5.88 6.34
C PRO A 55 -17.44 -6.71 6.13
N TYR A 56 -17.01 -7.45 7.15
CA TYR A 56 -15.83 -8.31 7.08
C TYR A 56 -15.93 -9.38 5.99
N THR A 57 -17.01 -10.17 5.99
CA THR A 57 -17.20 -11.23 4.99
C THR A 57 -17.54 -10.69 3.61
N ARG A 58 -18.27 -9.57 3.53
CA ARG A 58 -18.57 -8.89 2.27
C ARG A 58 -17.28 -8.56 1.51
N HIS A 59 -16.30 -7.93 2.17
CA HIS A 59 -15.02 -7.64 1.53
C HIS A 59 -14.28 -8.91 1.08
N LEU A 60 -14.19 -9.95 1.94
CA LEU A 60 -13.53 -11.20 1.57
C LEU A 60 -14.19 -11.86 0.36
N ARG A 61 -15.52 -11.89 0.32
CA ARG A 61 -16.31 -12.48 -0.76
C ARG A 61 -16.09 -11.76 -2.08
N THR A 62 -16.08 -10.42 -2.07
CA THR A 62 -15.76 -9.63 -3.26
C THR A 62 -14.36 -9.94 -3.80
N HIS A 63 -13.38 -10.19 -2.94
CA HIS A 63 -12.05 -10.56 -3.38
C HIS A 63 -11.96 -12.00 -3.86
N LEU A 64 -12.67 -12.92 -3.23
CA LEU A 64 -12.71 -14.33 -3.63
C LEU A 64 -13.28 -14.56 -5.05
N THR A 65 -14.12 -13.66 -5.56
CA THR A 65 -14.58 -13.72 -6.97
C THR A 65 -13.51 -13.27 -7.97
N LEU A 66 -12.47 -12.58 -7.51
CA LEU A 66 -11.41 -12.00 -8.34
C LEU A 66 -10.09 -12.77 -8.23
N ALA A 67 -9.73 -13.19 -7.02
CA ALA A 67 -8.54 -13.96 -6.70
C ALA A 67 -8.90 -15.11 -5.74
N SER A 68 -8.81 -16.35 -6.24
CA SER A 68 -9.23 -17.53 -5.48
C SER A 68 -8.35 -17.81 -4.25
N LYS A 69 -7.10 -17.35 -4.27
CA LYS A 69 -6.10 -17.59 -3.22
C LYS A 69 -6.01 -16.39 -2.26
N GLN A 70 -6.53 -16.58 -1.05
CA GLN A 70 -6.63 -15.54 -0.01
C GLN A 70 -5.72 -15.79 1.21
N GLY A 71 -4.75 -16.68 1.09
CA GLY A 71 -3.77 -16.95 2.12
C GLY A 71 -2.74 -18.00 1.71
N THR A 72 -1.85 -18.32 2.63
CA THR A 72 -0.79 -19.31 2.41
C THR A 72 -1.23 -20.74 2.72
N SER A 73 -2.31 -20.91 3.49
CA SER A 73 -2.88 -22.22 3.83
C SER A 73 -3.53 -22.89 2.61
N ARG A 74 -3.43 -24.22 2.52
CA ARG A 74 -4.02 -25.01 1.42
C ARG A 74 -5.55 -25.03 1.43
N SER A 75 -6.16 -24.93 2.61
CA SER A 75 -7.60 -24.90 2.80
C SER A 75 -7.97 -24.03 3.98
N SER A 76 -9.22 -23.57 4.01
CA SER A 76 -9.80 -22.82 5.12
C SER A 76 -11.30 -22.97 5.08
N ARG A 77 -11.86 -23.64 6.10
CA ARG A 77 -13.32 -23.81 6.25
C ARG A 77 -14.07 -22.47 6.21
N PHE A 78 -13.44 -21.40 6.72
CA PHE A 78 -14.02 -20.06 6.69
C PHE A 78 -14.07 -19.50 5.26
N LEU A 79 -12.97 -19.61 4.50
CA LEU A 79 -12.96 -19.15 3.10
C LEU A 79 -13.87 -20.01 2.21
N GLU A 80 -13.97 -21.31 2.47
CA GLU A 80 -14.90 -22.22 1.81
C GLU A 80 -16.36 -21.78 2.06
N ALA A 81 -16.71 -21.39 3.28
CA ALA A 81 -18.04 -20.85 3.58
C ALA A 81 -18.31 -19.53 2.83
N CYS A 82 -17.33 -18.62 2.75
CA CYS A 82 -17.45 -17.40 1.94
C CYS A 82 -17.73 -17.71 0.47
N ASN A 83 -16.99 -18.66 -0.12
CA ASN A 83 -17.23 -19.14 -1.49
C ASN A 83 -18.59 -19.83 -1.64
N GLY A 84 -19.04 -20.55 -0.62
CA GLY A 84 -20.35 -21.18 -0.59
C GLY A 84 -21.48 -20.16 -0.72
N VAL A 85 -21.40 -19.02 -0.03
CA VAL A 85 -22.40 -17.94 -0.21
C VAL A 85 -22.31 -17.34 -1.61
N ASN A 86 -21.10 -17.14 -2.14
CA ASN A 86 -20.94 -16.67 -3.53
C ASN A 86 -21.55 -17.64 -4.55
N ALA A 87 -21.55 -18.94 -4.26
CA ALA A 87 -22.15 -19.98 -5.09
C ALA A 87 -23.63 -20.27 -4.77
N GLY A 88 -24.21 -19.62 -3.75
CA GLY A 88 -25.58 -19.86 -3.28
C GLY A 88 -25.80 -21.19 -2.53
N SER A 89 -24.72 -21.89 -2.14
CA SER A 89 -24.79 -23.15 -1.40
C SER A 89 -24.75 -23.00 0.13
N VAL A 90 -24.40 -21.81 0.63
CA VAL A 90 -24.39 -21.45 2.06
C VAL A 90 -25.24 -20.19 2.25
N SER A 91 -26.00 -20.12 3.35
CA SER A 91 -26.81 -18.94 3.66
C SER A 91 -25.99 -17.82 4.32
N GLU A 92 -26.48 -16.57 4.24
CA GLU A 92 -25.83 -15.43 4.92
C GLU A 92 -25.79 -15.62 6.46
N ASP A 93 -26.81 -16.23 7.05
CA ASP A 93 -26.87 -16.50 8.50
C ASP A 93 -25.89 -17.60 8.92
N GLU A 94 -25.76 -18.65 8.11
CA GLU A 94 -24.77 -19.69 8.32
C GLU A 94 -23.34 -19.13 8.21
N LEU A 95 -23.07 -18.32 7.19
CA LEU A 95 -21.77 -17.65 7.04
C LEU A 95 -21.48 -16.74 8.24
N ARG A 96 -22.46 -15.99 8.73
CA ARG A 96 -22.31 -15.15 9.93
C ARG A 96 -21.89 -15.98 11.15
N SER A 97 -22.56 -17.11 11.40
CA SER A 97 -22.22 -18.03 12.49
C SER A 97 -20.81 -18.63 12.34
N ILE A 98 -20.44 -19.05 11.14
CA ILE A 98 -19.09 -19.56 10.82
C ILE A 98 -18.04 -18.45 11.02
N THR A 99 -18.37 -17.21 10.68
CA THR A 99 -17.45 -16.07 10.83
C THR A 99 -17.18 -15.75 12.30
N VAL A 100 -18.22 -15.74 13.13
CA VAL A 100 -18.07 -15.53 14.58
C VAL A 100 -17.21 -16.62 15.21
N SER A 101 -17.42 -17.88 14.80
CA SER A 101 -16.72 -19.04 15.39
C SER A 101 -15.31 -19.29 14.84
N LEU A 102 -15.03 -18.94 13.58
CA LEU A 102 -13.76 -19.25 12.90
C LEU A 102 -13.06 -18.00 12.34
N GLY A 103 -13.82 -17.08 11.75
CA GLY A 103 -13.30 -15.94 10.99
C GLY A 103 -12.54 -14.92 11.84
N PHE A 104 -12.89 -14.80 13.12
CA PHE A 104 -12.28 -13.84 14.05
C PHE A 104 -11.21 -14.40 14.99
N ASN A 105 -11.01 -15.73 15.02
CA ASN A 105 -10.17 -16.39 16.02
C ASN A 105 -8.76 -15.83 16.13
N ASN A 106 -8.13 -15.52 15.00
CA ASN A 106 -6.74 -15.06 14.98
C ASN A 106 -6.59 -13.58 14.61
N VAL A 107 -7.50 -13.04 13.78
CA VAL A 107 -7.30 -11.73 13.17
C VAL A 107 -7.48 -10.60 14.18
N ILE A 108 -8.40 -10.74 15.15
CA ILE A 108 -8.61 -9.75 16.22
C ILE A 108 -7.36 -9.68 17.12
N ASP A 109 -6.83 -10.83 17.54
CA ASP A 109 -5.63 -10.92 18.39
C ASP A 109 -4.36 -10.42 17.72
N ALA A 110 -4.30 -10.54 16.39
CA ALA A 110 -3.13 -10.19 15.60
C ALA A 110 -3.22 -8.81 14.95
N PHE A 111 -4.36 -8.11 15.05
CA PHE A 111 -4.58 -6.88 14.28
C PHE A 111 -3.54 -5.80 14.60
N HIS A 112 -3.29 -5.52 15.89
CA HIS A 112 -2.34 -4.49 16.31
C HIS A 112 -0.88 -4.97 16.35
N ARG A 113 -0.58 -6.22 15.98
CA ARG A 113 0.79 -6.75 15.94
C ARG A 113 1.57 -6.22 14.75
N LEU A 114 2.77 -5.71 15.02
CA LEU A 114 3.77 -5.25 14.05
C LEU A 114 5.14 -5.89 14.37
N GLY A 115 5.45 -6.98 13.67
CA GLY A 115 6.62 -7.81 14.00
C GLY A 115 6.41 -8.59 15.31
N PRO A 116 7.35 -8.56 16.27
CA PRO A 116 7.19 -9.23 17.56
C PRO A 116 6.40 -8.41 18.59
N ASN A 117 6.10 -7.13 18.31
CA ASN A 117 5.50 -6.20 19.26
C ASN A 117 4.13 -5.71 18.77
N ASP A 118 3.35 -5.16 19.69
CA ASP A 118 2.14 -4.41 19.35
C ASP A 118 2.47 -2.94 19.09
N ILE A 119 1.65 -2.29 18.26
CA ILE A 119 1.65 -0.82 18.19
C ILE A 119 1.04 -0.23 19.47
N GLU A 120 1.41 1.01 19.78
CA GLU A 120 0.94 1.71 20.97
C GLU A 120 -0.55 2.09 20.86
N GLN A 121 -0.96 2.62 19.70
CA GLN A 121 -2.36 3.01 19.47
C GLN A 121 -3.24 1.78 19.28
N ARG A 122 -4.26 1.63 20.15
CA ARG A 122 -5.36 0.70 19.89
C ARG A 122 -6.43 1.38 19.04
N PHE A 123 -6.87 0.68 18.01
CA PHE A 123 -7.99 1.09 17.14
C PHE A 123 -9.33 0.53 17.62
N PHE A 124 -9.30 -0.62 18.29
CA PHE A 124 -10.44 -1.19 19.00
C PHE A 124 -9.92 -1.90 20.26
N LEU A 125 -10.81 -2.07 21.23
CA LEU A 125 -10.61 -2.91 22.41
C LEU A 125 -11.32 -4.24 22.20
N ASP A 126 -10.65 -5.33 22.56
CA ASP A 126 -11.25 -6.66 22.52
C ASP A 126 -12.14 -6.87 23.76
N GLU A 127 -13.44 -6.90 23.53
CA GLU A 127 -14.45 -7.15 24.58
C GLU A 127 -15.23 -8.45 24.30
N ARG A 128 -14.67 -9.39 23.51
CA ARG A 128 -15.38 -10.63 23.12
C ARG A 128 -15.88 -11.43 24.32
N ALA A 129 -15.08 -11.49 25.38
CA ALA A 129 -15.45 -12.20 26.61
C ALA A 129 -16.53 -11.49 27.44
N ALA A 130 -16.60 -10.15 27.37
CA ALA A 130 -17.50 -9.35 28.21
C ALA A 130 -18.84 -9.05 27.52
N THR A 131 -18.79 -8.69 26.23
CA THR A 131 -19.94 -8.16 25.48
C THR A 131 -20.17 -8.90 24.16
N GLY A 132 -19.33 -9.87 23.81
CA GLY A 132 -19.42 -10.60 22.54
C GLY A 132 -19.04 -9.74 21.33
N GLY A 133 -18.18 -8.73 21.52
CA GLY A 133 -17.84 -7.76 20.48
C GLY A 133 -16.50 -7.08 20.67
N ILE A 134 -16.32 -5.98 19.94
CA ILE A 134 -15.18 -5.07 20.08
C ILE A 134 -15.71 -3.66 20.37
N ARG A 135 -14.92 -2.86 21.10
CA ARG A 135 -15.20 -1.44 21.29
C ARG A 135 -14.31 -0.59 20.41
N ILE A 136 -14.90 0.15 19.48
CA ILE A 136 -14.23 1.11 18.61
C ILE A 136 -13.71 2.26 19.46
N THR A 137 -12.43 2.60 19.29
CA THR A 137 -11.79 3.71 20.01
C THR A 137 -12.00 5.04 19.29
N ASP A 138 -11.88 6.15 20.02
CA ASP A 138 -11.91 7.50 19.44
C ASP A 138 -10.88 7.68 18.32
N ALA A 139 -9.70 7.05 18.45
CA ALA A 139 -8.67 7.10 17.43
C ALA A 139 -9.11 6.50 16.09
N LEU A 140 -9.87 5.39 16.11
CA LEU A 140 -10.41 4.79 14.89
C LEU A 140 -11.63 5.56 14.37
N GLN A 141 -12.48 6.11 15.25
CA GLN A 141 -13.59 6.97 14.82
C GLN A 141 -13.09 8.23 14.13
N HIS A 142 -12.06 8.88 14.68
CA HIS A 142 -11.43 10.04 14.06
C HIS A 142 -10.82 9.68 12.71
N LEU A 143 -10.09 8.56 12.64
CA LEU A 143 -9.49 8.05 11.41
C LEU A 143 -10.51 7.79 10.31
N ALA A 144 -11.67 7.21 10.65
CA ALA A 144 -12.72 6.84 9.71
C ALA A 144 -13.54 8.05 9.18
N ARG A 145 -13.45 9.19 9.88
CA ARG A 145 -14.15 10.45 9.56
C ARG A 145 -13.22 11.54 9.02
N ASP A 146 -11.92 11.32 9.04
CA ASP A 146 -10.92 12.21 8.46
C ASP A 146 -11.05 12.26 6.93
N ASP A 147 -10.69 13.38 6.31
CA ASP A 147 -10.72 13.56 4.85
C ASP A 147 -9.82 12.56 4.11
N SER A 148 -8.82 11.99 4.79
CA SER A 148 -7.92 10.96 4.25
C SER A 148 -8.36 9.51 4.55
N ALA A 149 -9.56 9.30 5.10
CA ALA A 149 -10.10 7.95 5.33
C ALA A 149 -10.24 7.13 4.04
N SER A 150 -10.65 7.78 2.95
CA SER A 150 -10.74 7.16 1.61
C SER A 150 -9.37 6.74 1.07
N ASP A 151 -8.33 7.55 1.32
CA ASP A 151 -6.96 7.19 0.98
C ASP A 151 -6.52 5.90 1.71
N LEU A 152 -6.87 5.74 2.99
CA LEU A 152 -6.56 4.51 3.75
C LEU A 152 -7.30 3.29 3.22
N GLU A 153 -8.57 3.42 2.85
CA GLU A 153 -9.34 2.34 2.24
C GLU A 153 -8.71 1.90 0.91
N SER A 154 -8.37 2.86 0.07
CA SER A 154 -7.74 2.65 -1.23
C SER A 154 -6.32 2.09 -1.11
N GLU A 155 -5.52 2.56 -0.15
CA GLU A 155 -4.19 2.00 0.17
C GLU A 155 -4.30 0.55 0.65
N THR A 156 -5.29 0.26 1.50
CA THR A 156 -5.55 -1.09 2.01
C THR A 156 -5.96 -2.03 0.87
N GLU A 157 -6.82 -1.58 -0.04
CA GLU A 157 -7.22 -2.31 -1.25
C GLU A 157 -6.02 -2.60 -2.15
N ALA A 158 -5.22 -1.58 -2.49
CA ALA A 158 -4.06 -1.74 -3.35
C ALA A 158 -3.03 -2.69 -2.72
N ARG A 159 -2.85 -2.63 -1.40
CA ARG A 159 -1.98 -3.55 -0.66
C ARG A 159 -2.51 -4.98 -0.70
N TRP A 160 -3.82 -5.18 -0.54
CA TRP A 160 -4.45 -6.48 -0.61
C TRP A 160 -4.26 -7.11 -2.00
N ARG A 161 -4.57 -6.38 -3.08
CA ARG A 161 -4.35 -6.82 -4.46
C ARG A 161 -2.91 -7.26 -4.72
N LEU A 162 -1.95 -6.47 -4.24
CA LEU A 162 -0.52 -6.80 -4.36
C LEU A 162 -0.18 -8.15 -3.70
N VAL A 163 -0.76 -8.44 -2.53
CA VAL A 163 -0.54 -9.72 -1.84
C VAL A 163 -1.19 -10.88 -2.59
N GLU A 164 -2.41 -10.69 -3.12
CA GLU A 164 -3.11 -11.70 -3.92
C GLU A 164 -2.31 -12.09 -5.16
N THR A 165 -1.88 -11.09 -5.94
CA THR A 165 -1.04 -11.31 -7.13
C THR A 165 0.24 -12.06 -6.76
N ALA A 166 0.89 -11.72 -5.64
CA ALA A 166 2.09 -12.42 -5.19
C ALA A 166 1.80 -13.89 -4.82
N TRP A 167 0.65 -14.18 -4.20
CA TRP A 167 0.26 -15.55 -3.87
C TRP A 167 -0.11 -16.39 -5.09
N GLU A 168 -0.79 -15.82 -6.08
CA GLU A 168 -1.18 -16.50 -7.32
C GLU A 168 0.03 -16.87 -8.17
N LEU A 169 1.00 -15.96 -8.30
CA LEU A 169 2.18 -16.19 -9.12
C LEU A 169 3.16 -17.19 -8.52
N GLY A 170 3.06 -17.52 -7.22
CA GLY A 170 3.91 -18.53 -6.59
C GLY A 170 5.40 -18.17 -6.53
N VAL A 171 5.76 -16.92 -6.79
CA VAL A 171 7.14 -16.40 -6.80
C VAL A 171 7.23 -15.13 -5.94
N THR A 172 8.39 -14.92 -5.32
CA THR A 172 8.90 -13.63 -4.88
C THR A 172 9.08 -12.68 -6.09
N SER A 173 7.97 -12.05 -6.53
CA SER A 173 7.77 -10.84 -7.36
C SER A 173 8.90 -10.25 -8.25
N SER A 174 9.72 -11.06 -8.91
CA SER A 174 10.83 -10.58 -9.75
C SER A 174 10.46 -10.24 -11.22
N LEU A 175 9.18 -10.25 -11.61
CA LEU A 175 8.73 -9.96 -12.98
C LEU A 175 7.44 -9.12 -13.04
N ILE A 176 7.36 -8.09 -12.20
CA ILE A 176 6.22 -7.18 -12.16
C ILE A 176 6.44 -5.98 -13.11
N THR A 177 5.56 -5.84 -14.10
CA THR A 177 5.24 -4.64 -14.90
C THR A 177 3.72 -4.40 -14.85
N TYR A 178 3.25 -3.21 -15.21
CA TYR A 178 1.85 -2.83 -15.02
C TYR A 178 0.97 -3.18 -16.23
N ASP A 179 -0.20 -3.80 -16.01
CA ASP A 179 -1.21 -4.12 -17.02
C ASP A 179 -2.49 -3.29 -16.82
N ASP A 180 -2.83 -2.50 -17.83
CA ASP A 180 -3.95 -1.54 -17.79
C ASP A 180 -5.33 -2.21 -17.89
N GLY A 181 -5.41 -3.43 -18.43
CA GLY A 181 -6.66 -4.17 -18.60
C GLY A 181 -7.11 -4.89 -17.33
N THR A 182 -6.18 -5.30 -16.48
CA THR A 182 -6.44 -6.12 -15.29
C THR A 182 -6.28 -5.39 -13.97
N GLN A 183 -5.83 -4.12 -14.00
CA GLN A 183 -5.50 -3.34 -12.79
C GLN A 183 -4.49 -4.07 -11.88
N ALA A 184 -3.63 -4.90 -12.48
CA ALA A 184 -2.71 -5.79 -11.77
C ALA A 184 -1.28 -5.68 -12.33
N PHE A 185 -0.34 -6.25 -11.58
CA PHE A 185 1.08 -6.31 -11.91
C PHE A 185 1.39 -7.63 -12.67
N THR A 186 1.69 -7.58 -13.97
CA THR A 186 1.97 -8.73 -14.88
C THR A 186 3.37 -8.65 -15.54
N ALA A 187 3.82 -9.66 -16.29
CA ALA A 187 5.18 -9.72 -16.88
C ALA A 187 5.41 -8.80 -18.11
N ALA A 188 6.64 -8.31 -18.24
CA ALA A 188 7.06 -7.24 -19.16
C ALA A 188 6.81 -7.48 -20.65
N GLY A 189 5.95 -6.66 -21.26
CA GLY A 189 5.87 -6.43 -22.70
C GLY A 189 6.34 -5.01 -23.05
N GLY A 190 7.44 -4.90 -23.79
CA GLY A 190 8.07 -3.61 -24.12
C GLY A 190 7.35 -2.77 -25.19
N ALA A 191 7.73 -1.49 -25.21
CA ALA A 191 7.57 -0.48 -26.27
C ALA A 191 6.35 0.47 -26.26
N ARG A 192 5.38 0.36 -25.34
CA ARG A 192 4.28 1.34 -25.21
C ARG A 192 4.32 2.05 -23.86
N ARG A 193 4.14 3.38 -23.83
CA ARG A 193 3.95 4.14 -22.59
C ARG A 193 2.69 3.60 -21.91
N VAL A 194 2.85 3.02 -20.72
CA VAL A 194 1.72 2.47 -19.94
C VAL A 194 1.26 3.53 -18.94
N ALA A 195 -0.05 3.60 -18.70
CA ALA A 195 -0.62 4.53 -17.73
C ALA A 195 -0.28 4.11 -16.30
N VAL A 196 0.78 4.66 -15.70
CA VAL A 196 1.21 4.31 -14.33
C VAL A 196 0.32 4.89 -13.21
N THR A 197 -0.78 5.56 -13.57
CA THR A 197 -1.70 6.25 -12.64
C THR A 197 -2.41 5.33 -11.64
N SER A 198 -2.52 4.04 -11.94
CA SER A 198 -3.01 3.00 -11.02
C SER A 198 -2.05 2.72 -9.85
N ALA A 199 -0.76 3.02 -9.99
CA ALA A 199 0.23 2.81 -8.93
C ALA A 199 0.07 3.79 -7.76
N ARG A 200 -0.80 4.82 -7.90
CA ARG A 200 -1.05 5.84 -6.87
C ARG A 200 -1.34 5.24 -5.50
N ALA A 201 -2.34 4.37 -5.41
CA ALA A 201 -2.78 3.80 -4.14
C ALA A 201 -1.69 2.91 -3.50
N ALA A 202 -0.94 2.16 -4.32
CA ALA A 202 0.17 1.35 -3.84
C ALA A 202 1.34 2.19 -3.30
N LEU A 203 1.61 3.36 -3.88
CA LEU A 203 2.71 4.24 -3.47
C LEU A 203 2.33 5.17 -2.30
N ASN A 204 1.05 5.56 -2.17
CA ASN A 204 0.61 6.59 -1.21
C ASN A 204 0.88 6.21 0.25
N GLY A 205 0.61 4.95 0.61
CA GLY A 205 0.85 4.45 1.96
C GLY A 205 2.32 4.54 2.38
N TYR A 206 3.25 4.36 1.44
CA TYR A 206 4.69 4.45 1.71
C TYR A 206 5.22 5.88 1.73
N GLN A 207 4.59 6.77 0.98
CA GLN A 207 4.87 8.20 1.00
C GLN A 207 4.06 8.97 2.05
N LYS A 208 3.22 8.28 2.82
CA LYS A 208 2.40 8.83 3.90
C LYS A 208 1.47 9.98 3.46
N GLY A 209 0.95 9.94 2.23
CA GLY A 209 0.11 11.02 1.71
C GLY A 209 0.88 12.34 1.48
N ARG A 210 2.19 12.25 1.19
CA ARG A 210 3.08 13.41 1.02
C ARG A 210 3.78 13.37 -0.33
N CYS A 211 3.91 14.53 -0.97
CA CYS A 211 4.70 14.70 -2.18
C CYS A 211 6.16 14.29 -1.95
N PHE A 212 6.71 13.44 -2.82
CA PHE A 212 8.10 13.00 -2.73
C PHE A 212 9.11 14.16 -2.79
N TYR A 213 8.77 15.20 -3.54
CA TYR A 213 9.67 16.32 -3.83
C TYR A 213 9.63 17.41 -2.75
N CYS A 214 8.44 17.91 -2.40
CA CYS A 214 8.29 19.07 -1.52
C CYS A 214 7.60 18.76 -0.18
N PHE A 215 7.22 17.50 0.07
CA PHE A 215 6.50 17.03 1.25
C PHE A 215 5.12 17.65 1.54
N THR A 216 4.62 18.53 0.67
CA THR A 216 3.24 19.01 0.76
C THR A 216 2.25 17.83 0.77
N PRO A 217 1.14 17.89 1.54
CA PRO A 217 0.10 16.88 1.52
C PRO A 217 -0.44 16.63 0.10
N ILE A 218 -0.72 15.38 -0.20
CA ILE A 218 -1.35 14.92 -1.44
C ILE A 218 -2.41 13.87 -1.11
N THR A 219 -3.39 13.72 -1.99
CA THR A 219 -4.44 12.70 -1.89
C THR A 219 -4.41 11.78 -3.11
N ILE A 220 -4.99 10.58 -3.00
CA ILE A 220 -5.21 9.73 -4.19
C ILE A 220 -6.61 9.88 -4.78
N GLU A 221 -7.54 10.43 -3.99
CA GLU A 221 -8.87 10.81 -4.47
C GLU A 221 -8.83 11.97 -5.49
N PRO A 222 -9.74 12.00 -6.48
CA PRO A 222 -9.88 13.10 -7.42
C PRO A 222 -10.20 14.43 -6.72
N GLY A 223 -9.43 15.48 -7.02
CA GLY A 223 -9.53 16.77 -6.36
C GLY A 223 -8.35 17.70 -6.69
N GLN A 224 -8.20 18.79 -5.93
CA GLN A 224 -7.11 19.73 -6.13
C GLN A 224 -5.75 19.17 -5.71
N LEU A 225 -5.73 18.37 -4.64
CA LEU A 225 -4.52 17.77 -4.05
C LEU A 225 -4.17 16.40 -4.63
N THR A 226 -4.87 15.95 -5.69
CA THR A 226 -4.62 14.63 -6.28
C THR A 226 -3.18 14.50 -6.73
N ALA A 227 -2.54 13.44 -6.25
CA ALA A 227 -1.19 13.06 -6.59
C ALA A 227 -1.07 12.69 -8.07
N ASP A 228 -0.01 13.17 -8.71
CA ASP A 228 0.45 12.62 -9.98
C ASP A 228 1.51 11.54 -9.71
N VAL A 229 1.52 10.48 -10.51
CA VAL A 229 2.64 9.53 -10.54
C VAL A 229 3.69 10.08 -11.47
N ASP A 230 4.89 10.30 -10.95
CA ASP A 230 6.03 10.85 -11.68
C ASP A 230 7.20 9.87 -11.74
N HIS A 231 7.97 9.97 -12.83
CA HIS A 231 9.22 9.27 -13.03
C HIS A 231 10.37 10.18 -12.57
N VAL A 232 11.05 9.82 -11.48
CA VAL A 232 12.16 10.64 -10.94
C VAL A 232 13.22 10.90 -12.00
N PHE A 233 13.65 9.87 -12.73
CA PHE A 233 14.32 10.00 -14.00
C PHE A 233 13.28 10.05 -15.12
N PRO A 234 13.18 11.16 -15.89
CA PRO A 234 12.13 11.34 -16.88
C PRO A 234 12.03 10.21 -17.89
N TRP A 235 10.81 9.75 -18.13
CA TRP A 235 10.54 8.73 -19.15
C TRP A 235 11.00 9.13 -20.55
N ALA A 236 11.05 10.44 -20.85
CA ALA A 236 11.63 10.97 -22.08
C ALA A 236 13.08 10.51 -22.33
N LEU A 237 13.83 10.16 -21.27
CA LEU A 237 15.22 9.69 -21.33
C LEU A 237 15.35 8.16 -21.33
N ARG A 238 14.24 7.40 -21.44
CA ARG A 238 14.22 5.93 -21.32
C ARG A 238 15.27 5.17 -22.12
N SER A 239 15.65 5.65 -23.31
CA SER A 239 16.65 4.98 -24.16
C SER A 239 18.07 5.07 -23.61
N LEU A 240 18.31 5.97 -22.66
CA LEU A 240 19.58 6.18 -21.99
C LEU A 240 19.61 5.53 -20.60
N LEU A 241 18.44 5.22 -20.05
CA LEU A 241 18.30 4.60 -18.74
C LEU A 241 18.58 3.10 -18.86
N THR A 242 19.22 2.56 -17.82
CA THR A 242 19.41 1.12 -17.66
C THR A 242 18.19 0.54 -16.97
N GLY A 243 17.61 -0.53 -17.51
CA GLY A 243 16.44 -1.21 -16.95
C GLY A 243 15.12 -0.54 -17.34
N ASN A 244 14.01 -1.03 -16.77
CA ASN A 244 12.69 -0.51 -17.09
C ASN A 244 12.45 0.84 -16.37
N PRO A 245 12.26 1.96 -17.09
CA PRO A 245 11.97 3.25 -16.47
C PRO A 245 10.64 3.26 -15.70
N ASP A 246 9.69 2.40 -16.06
CA ASP A 246 8.39 2.24 -15.39
C ASP A 246 8.49 1.36 -14.13
N GLY A 247 9.70 1.01 -13.68
CA GLY A 247 9.93 0.25 -12.47
C GLY A 247 9.66 1.06 -11.20
N VAL A 248 9.26 0.38 -10.13
CA VAL A 248 8.99 0.95 -8.79
C VAL A 248 10.18 1.76 -8.26
N TRP A 249 11.39 1.38 -8.67
CA TRP A 249 12.62 2.09 -8.34
C TRP A 249 12.63 3.56 -8.78
N ASN A 250 11.84 3.92 -9.79
CA ASN A 250 11.81 5.24 -10.44
C ASN A 250 10.47 5.98 -10.30
N LEU A 251 9.39 5.32 -9.85
CA LEU A 251 8.05 5.90 -9.74
C LEU A 251 7.77 6.46 -8.35
N VAL A 252 7.30 7.71 -8.27
CA VAL A 252 6.94 8.40 -7.02
C VAL A 252 5.61 9.15 -7.15
N LEU A 253 5.00 9.51 -6.03
CA LEU A 253 3.89 10.47 -5.99
C LEU A 253 4.39 11.89 -5.80
N ALA A 254 3.90 12.79 -6.65
CA ALA A 254 4.24 14.19 -6.64
C ALA A 254 2.97 15.05 -6.66
N CYS A 255 3.01 16.21 -5.99
CA CYS A 255 1.95 17.21 -6.15
C CYS A 255 2.00 17.81 -7.57
N ARG A 256 0.87 18.38 -8.00
CA ARG A 256 0.73 18.99 -9.32
C ARG A 256 1.80 20.06 -9.58
N ASP A 257 2.11 20.89 -8.58
CA ASP A 257 3.11 21.95 -8.69
C ASP A 257 4.50 21.40 -9.00
N CYS A 258 4.94 20.37 -8.25
CA CYS A 258 6.25 19.78 -8.43
C CYS A 258 6.35 19.00 -9.74
N ASN A 259 5.31 18.27 -10.13
CA ASN A 259 5.38 17.45 -11.34
C ASN A 259 5.22 18.29 -12.62
N ARG A 260 4.15 19.09 -12.70
CA ARG A 260 3.69 19.76 -13.93
C ARG A 260 3.26 21.22 -13.74
N GLY A 261 3.59 21.82 -12.59
CA GLY A 261 3.34 23.24 -12.34
C GLY A 261 4.35 24.14 -13.05
N ALA A 262 4.14 25.46 -12.95
CA ALA A 262 5.10 26.43 -13.44
C ALA A 262 6.43 26.27 -12.66
N GLY A 263 7.52 25.96 -13.38
CA GLY A 263 8.81 25.64 -12.75
C GLY A 263 8.87 24.26 -12.09
N GLY A 264 7.90 23.38 -12.36
CA GLY A 264 7.93 21.98 -11.96
C GLY A 264 8.93 21.14 -12.76
N LYS A 265 9.14 19.91 -12.32
CA LYS A 265 10.13 18.97 -12.86
C LYS A 265 9.93 18.70 -14.33
N SER A 266 8.72 18.34 -14.75
CA SER A 266 8.44 17.88 -16.12
C SER A 266 9.50 16.85 -16.57
N ASP A 267 10.16 17.09 -17.69
CA ASP A 267 11.24 16.25 -18.22
C ASP A 267 12.66 16.66 -17.76
N CYS A 268 12.79 17.48 -16.71
CA CYS A 268 14.10 17.87 -16.16
C CYS A 268 14.76 16.72 -15.38
N VAL A 269 16.10 16.72 -15.34
CA VAL A 269 16.87 15.75 -14.56
C VAL A 269 16.80 16.14 -13.09
N PRO A 270 16.55 15.20 -12.16
CA PRO A 270 16.51 15.51 -10.74
C PRO A 270 17.90 15.92 -10.23
N ALA A 271 17.94 16.87 -9.30
CA ALA A 271 19.14 17.20 -8.53
C ALA A 271 19.66 15.96 -7.78
N LEU A 272 20.97 15.93 -7.50
CA LEU A 272 21.61 14.77 -6.89
C LEU A 272 21.01 14.43 -5.51
N ASP A 273 20.57 15.43 -4.74
CA ASP A 273 19.91 15.23 -3.45
C ASP A 273 18.56 14.49 -3.58
N LEU A 274 17.81 14.74 -4.66
CA LEU A 274 16.59 13.99 -4.96
C LEU A 274 16.89 12.54 -5.36
N VAL A 275 18.03 12.28 -5.98
CA VAL A 275 18.50 10.91 -6.27
C VAL A 275 18.92 10.20 -4.98
N ALA A 276 19.61 10.89 -4.06
CA ALA A 276 19.94 10.35 -2.74
C ALA A 276 18.68 10.05 -1.91
N ARG A 277 17.66 10.92 -2.00
CA ARG A 277 16.33 10.70 -1.40
C ARG A 277 15.63 9.49 -2.02
N LEU A 278 15.67 9.34 -3.35
CA LEU A 278 15.12 8.16 -4.03
C LEU A 278 15.80 6.87 -3.56
N HIS A 279 17.13 6.90 -3.41
CA HIS A 279 17.88 5.78 -2.86
C HIS A 279 17.40 5.43 -1.45
N ARG A 280 17.33 6.40 -0.53
CA ARG A 280 16.84 6.20 0.84
C ARG A 280 15.43 5.60 0.85
N ARG A 281 14.52 6.11 0.02
CA ARG A 281 13.16 5.58 -0.14
C ARG A 281 13.19 4.12 -0.59
N ASN A 282 13.95 3.79 -1.63
CA ASN A 282 14.03 2.43 -2.15
C ASN A 282 14.61 1.45 -1.13
N GLU A 283 15.66 1.85 -0.40
CA GLU A 283 16.24 1.05 0.69
C GLU A 283 15.26 0.83 1.84
N PHE A 284 14.47 1.84 2.18
CA PHE A 284 13.41 1.74 3.18
C PHE A 284 12.39 0.66 2.78
N LEU A 285 11.91 0.64 1.52
CA LEU A 285 10.98 -0.40 1.04
C LEU A 285 11.59 -1.81 1.07
N ILE A 286 12.88 -1.94 0.74
CA ILE A 286 13.59 -3.23 0.75
C ILE A 286 13.75 -3.76 2.17
N THR A 287 14.18 -2.92 3.10
CA THR A 287 14.48 -3.31 4.49
C THR A 287 13.23 -3.55 5.32
N SER A 288 12.10 -2.96 4.94
CA SER A 288 10.81 -3.14 5.63
C SER A 288 10.04 -4.42 5.24
N HIS A 289 10.67 -5.37 4.54
CA HIS A 289 10.03 -6.59 4.02
C HIS A 289 8.76 -6.35 3.19
N HIS A 290 8.74 -5.24 2.46
CA HIS A 290 7.65 -4.93 1.53
C HIS A 290 7.58 -5.98 0.41
N PRO A 291 6.41 -6.32 -0.15
CA PRO A 291 6.36 -7.21 -1.31
C PRO A 291 6.99 -6.69 -2.60
N LEU A 292 7.34 -5.39 -2.66
CA LEU A 292 8.15 -4.82 -3.74
C LEU A 292 9.66 -4.94 -3.46
N ARG A 293 10.07 -5.47 -2.30
CA ARG A 293 11.48 -5.72 -1.95
C ARG A 293 12.19 -6.52 -3.03
N GLU A 294 11.64 -7.66 -3.38
CA GLU A 294 12.25 -8.59 -4.34
C GLU A 294 12.27 -7.97 -5.73
N THR A 295 11.21 -7.25 -6.10
CA THR A 295 11.15 -6.46 -7.33
C THR A 295 12.25 -5.39 -7.37
N LEU A 296 12.43 -4.61 -6.30
CA LEU A 296 13.44 -3.56 -6.22
C LEU A 296 14.85 -4.15 -6.23
N MET A 297 15.09 -5.25 -5.50
CA MET A 297 16.38 -5.94 -5.51
C MET A 297 16.70 -6.55 -6.88
N ALA A 298 15.71 -7.11 -7.58
CA ALA A 298 15.87 -7.61 -8.94
C ALA A 298 16.14 -6.49 -9.95
N GLN A 299 15.48 -5.33 -9.80
CA GLN A 299 15.63 -4.18 -10.69
C GLN A 299 16.94 -3.43 -10.49
N THR A 300 17.38 -3.28 -9.23
CA THR A 300 18.47 -2.35 -8.88
C THR A 300 19.72 -3.03 -8.32
N GLY A 301 19.62 -4.29 -7.88
CA GLY A 301 20.74 -5.10 -7.38
C GLY A 301 20.51 -5.70 -5.98
N ALA A 302 21.13 -6.86 -5.75
CA ALA A 302 20.97 -7.60 -4.49
C ALA A 302 21.65 -6.93 -3.28
N ALA A 303 22.75 -6.21 -3.50
CA ALA A 303 23.52 -5.53 -2.45
C ALA A 303 23.30 -4.01 -2.47
N LEU A 304 23.35 -3.37 -1.29
CA LEU A 304 23.19 -1.92 -1.12
C LEU A 304 24.07 -1.12 -2.08
N ALA A 305 25.36 -1.48 -2.18
CA ALA A 305 26.32 -0.82 -3.05
C ALA A 305 25.94 -0.92 -4.54
N LEU A 306 25.37 -2.04 -4.98
CA LEU A 306 24.90 -2.22 -6.37
C LEU A 306 23.70 -1.32 -6.66
N ARG A 307 22.77 -1.19 -5.71
CA ARG A 307 21.59 -0.33 -5.85
C ARG A 307 21.95 1.15 -5.91
N ALA A 308 22.89 1.58 -5.07
CA ALA A 308 23.45 2.92 -5.12
C ALA A 308 24.15 3.19 -6.47
N ALA A 309 24.99 2.25 -6.92
CA ALA A 309 25.68 2.36 -8.22
C ALA A 309 24.70 2.39 -9.41
N TYR A 310 23.61 1.62 -9.35
CA TYR A 310 22.56 1.60 -10.36
C TYR A 310 21.86 2.97 -10.51
N LEU A 311 21.47 3.60 -9.39
CA LEU A 311 20.87 4.94 -9.42
C LEU A 311 21.89 6.00 -9.90
N GLN A 312 23.14 5.91 -9.44
CA GLN A 312 24.20 6.81 -9.86
C GLN A 312 24.51 6.68 -11.36
N GLY A 313 24.47 5.47 -11.92
CA GLY A 313 24.65 5.22 -13.35
C GLY A 313 23.54 5.87 -14.18
N ASN A 314 22.28 5.66 -13.79
CA ASN A 314 21.13 6.32 -14.43
C ASN A 314 21.19 7.84 -14.33
N TYR A 315 21.60 8.38 -13.18
CA TYR A 315 21.80 9.83 -13.02
C TYR A 315 22.88 10.37 -13.96
N ARG A 316 24.04 9.71 -14.05
CA ARG A 316 25.11 10.10 -15.01
C ARG A 316 24.60 10.09 -16.44
N ALA A 317 23.88 9.04 -16.85
CA ALA A 317 23.32 8.94 -18.20
C ALA A 317 22.30 10.06 -18.49
N ALA A 318 21.41 10.36 -17.54
CA ALA A 318 20.43 11.43 -17.67
C ALA A 318 21.10 12.81 -17.74
N LYS A 319 22.11 13.06 -16.90
CA LYS A 319 22.85 14.32 -16.81
C LYS A 319 23.67 14.62 -18.06
N LEU A 320 24.21 13.59 -18.72
CA LEU A 320 24.90 13.72 -20.01
C LEU A 320 23.95 14.20 -21.12
N ALA A 321 22.68 13.80 -21.08
CA ALA A 321 21.70 14.21 -22.07
C ALA A 321 21.03 15.56 -21.77
N ARG A 322 20.93 15.94 -20.48
CA ARG A 322 20.30 17.18 -20.04
C ARG A 322 21.10 17.79 -18.89
N ILE A 323 21.70 18.95 -19.17
CA ILE A 323 22.62 19.62 -18.25
C ILE A 323 21.86 20.33 -17.12
N ILE A 324 20.66 20.84 -17.39
CA ILE A 324 19.85 21.54 -16.39
C ILE A 324 19.25 20.53 -15.42
N GLU A 325 19.60 20.69 -14.15
CA GLU A 325 18.96 19.99 -13.04
C GLU A 325 17.73 20.74 -12.57
N TRP A 326 16.79 19.98 -12.04
CA TRP A 326 15.65 20.49 -11.33
C TRP A 326 15.70 20.03 -9.88
N ASP A 327 15.44 20.97 -9.00
CA ASP A 327 15.27 20.72 -7.57
C ASP A 327 13.92 21.27 -7.11
N ALA A 328 13.43 20.73 -6.01
CA ALA A 328 12.16 21.11 -5.43
C ALA A 328 12.39 21.97 -4.17
N PRO A 329 11.73 23.12 -4.04
CA PRO A 329 11.70 23.79 -2.75
C PRO A 329 11.00 22.87 -1.73
N ILE A 330 11.66 22.62 -0.60
CA ILE A 330 11.04 21.94 0.54
C ILE A 330 9.95 22.87 1.08
N ARG A 331 8.71 22.39 1.15
CA ARG A 331 7.55 23.19 1.58
C ARG A 331 6.94 22.70 2.88
N ASP A 332 7.33 21.53 3.36
CA ASP A 332 6.77 20.87 4.54
C ASP A 332 7.81 19.89 5.14
N ASP A 333 7.50 19.33 6.31
CA ASP A 333 8.38 18.43 7.05
C ASP A 333 8.64 17.10 6.31
N GLU A 334 9.84 16.54 6.49
CA GLU A 334 10.23 15.30 5.84
C GLU A 334 9.32 14.13 6.22
N ALA A 335 8.85 13.39 5.21
CA ALA A 335 7.95 12.25 5.40
C ALA A 335 8.70 10.91 5.63
N PHE A 336 9.99 10.80 5.28
CA PHE A 336 10.76 9.55 5.31
C PHE A 336 12.28 9.75 5.35
#